data_AF-A0A8T0NIQ5-F1
#
_entry.id   AF-A0A8T0NIQ5-F1
#
_cell.length_a   1.000
_cell.length_b   1.000
_cell.length_c   1.000
_cell.angle_alpha   90.00
_cell.angle_beta   90.00
_cell.angle_gamma   90.00
#
_symmetry.space_group_name_H-M   'P 1'
#
loop_
_entity.id
_entity.type
_entity.pdbx_description
1 polymer ?
#
loop_
_entity_poly.entity_id
_entity_poly.type
_entity_poly.pdbx_seq_one_letter_code
_entity_poly.pdbx_strand_id
1 'polypeptide(L)'
;MAGRAAGRGGRPLLGGVGGGGGGGKRGARPSTAVVAALLLACAALLLLLALGALSLPGASDGAGTRGAGLARPRPRARFRRSATESGLEVRGEKGEPWTEVLSWEPRAFVYHNFLSKEECDYLISLAKPHMKKSTVVDSATGGSKDSRVRTSSGTFLRRGQDKIIRTIEKRIADYTFIPVEHGEGLQVLHYEVGQKYEPHFDYFHDDYNTKNGGQRIATLLMYLYVL
;
A
#
# COMPACT_ATOMS: atom_id res chain seq x y z
N MET A 1 48.12 43.56 21.23
CA MET A 1 49.19 43.64 20.22
C MET A 1 48.62 43.09 18.92
N ALA A 2 48.03 43.88 18.03
CA ALA A 2 48.60 44.90 17.13
C ALA A 2 49.54 44.29 16.06
N GLY A 3 49.10 44.33 14.79
CA GLY A 3 49.90 43.91 13.63
C GLY A 3 49.12 43.92 12.30
N ARG A 4 48.64 45.10 11.88
CA ARG A 4 48.19 45.39 10.50
C ARG A 4 49.40 45.50 9.56
N ALA A 5 49.26 45.08 8.31
CA ALA A 5 49.88 45.78 7.18
C ALA A 5 49.06 45.56 5.90
N ALA A 6 48.66 46.68 5.29
CA ALA A 6 47.95 46.78 4.04
C ALA A 6 48.95 47.14 2.91
N GLY A 7 48.69 46.64 1.69
CA GLY A 7 49.35 47.09 0.47
C GLY A 7 48.33 47.34 -0.63
N ARG A 8 48.04 48.63 -0.87
CA ARG A 8 47.45 49.18 -2.12
C ARG A 8 48.38 48.80 -3.29
N GLY A 9 47.98 48.61 -4.54
CA GLY A 9 46.91 49.19 -5.34
C GLY A 9 47.55 49.52 -6.70
N GLY A 10 47.04 48.94 -7.79
CA GLY A 10 47.55 49.18 -9.15
C GLY A 10 46.72 48.46 -10.22
N ARG A 11 45.87 49.21 -10.91
CA ARG A 11 45.17 48.91 -12.18
C ARG A 11 45.41 50.13 -13.09
N PRO A 12 45.16 50.09 -14.42
CA PRO A 12 44.91 48.97 -15.34
C PRO A 12 45.77 49.07 -16.64
N LEU A 13 45.57 48.17 -17.63
CA LEU A 13 45.11 48.49 -19.00
C LEU A 13 45.24 47.29 -19.98
N LEU A 14 44.11 46.99 -20.63
CA LEU A 14 43.84 46.43 -21.98
C LEU A 14 44.24 45.01 -22.45
N GLY A 15 43.26 44.42 -23.16
CA GLY A 15 43.35 43.28 -24.09
C GLY A 15 42.89 41.97 -23.44
N GLY A 16 41.77 41.32 -23.75
CA GLY A 16 41.04 41.18 -25.00
C GLY A 16 40.90 39.68 -25.31
N VAL A 17 39.74 39.27 -25.83
CA VAL A 17 39.40 37.96 -26.46
C VAL A 17 38.78 36.87 -25.57
N GLY A 18 37.56 36.46 -25.97
CA GLY A 18 37.21 35.02 -26.02
C GLY A 18 35.97 34.57 -25.24
N GLY A 19 34.77 34.98 -25.65
CA GLY A 19 33.52 34.34 -25.22
C GLY A 19 33.24 33.05 -26.02
N GLY A 20 32.75 32.02 -25.33
CA GLY A 20 32.24 30.78 -25.92
C GLY A 20 31.21 30.14 -24.98
N GLY A 21 29.93 30.33 -25.28
CA GLY A 21 28.79 29.97 -24.43
C GLY A 21 28.50 28.47 -24.36
N GLY A 22 28.19 28.01 -23.15
CA GLY A 22 27.66 26.67 -22.89
C GLY A 22 26.15 26.58 -23.20
N GLY A 23 25.81 25.75 -24.19
CA GLY A 23 24.43 25.50 -24.62
C GLY A 23 23.66 24.60 -23.64
N GLY A 24 22.52 25.09 -23.15
CA GLY A 24 21.55 24.32 -22.39
C GLY A 24 20.79 23.30 -23.24
N LYS A 25 20.68 22.06 -22.76
CA LYS A 25 19.86 20.99 -23.35
C LYS A 25 18.38 21.28 -23.10
N ARG A 26 17.62 21.63 -24.16
CA ARG A 26 16.15 21.70 -24.13
C ARG A 26 15.59 20.35 -24.57
N GLY A 27 14.64 19.81 -23.80
CA GLY A 27 13.89 18.60 -24.17
C GLY A 27 13.13 18.81 -25.48
N ALA A 28 13.28 17.87 -26.41
CA ALA A 28 12.62 17.92 -27.71
C ALA A 28 11.11 17.71 -27.54
N ARG A 29 10.32 18.71 -27.96
CA ARG A 29 8.86 18.56 -28.13
C ARG A 29 8.62 17.62 -29.33
N PRO A 30 7.65 16.69 -29.27
CA PRO A 30 7.33 15.85 -30.41
C PRO A 30 6.97 16.74 -31.59
N SER A 31 7.53 16.44 -32.76
CA SER A 31 7.24 17.21 -33.97
C SER A 31 5.74 17.13 -34.27
N THR A 32 5.17 18.22 -34.77
CA THR A 32 3.75 18.31 -35.15
C THR A 32 3.32 17.18 -36.09
N ALA A 33 4.25 16.68 -36.90
CA ALA A 33 4.07 15.51 -37.76
C ALA A 33 3.76 14.21 -36.98
N VAL A 34 4.41 13.97 -35.83
CA VAL A 34 4.18 12.77 -35.00
C VAL A 34 2.79 12.84 -34.36
N VAL A 35 2.42 14.02 -33.85
CA VAL A 35 1.09 14.22 -33.25
C VAL A 35 0.00 14.06 -34.31
N ALA A 36 0.19 14.62 -35.51
CA ALA A 36 -0.75 14.46 -36.62
C ALA A 36 -0.88 12.99 -37.06
N ALA A 37 0.22 12.24 -37.14
CA ALA A 37 0.20 10.83 -37.50
C ALA A 37 -0.58 9.97 -36.49
N LEU A 38 -0.40 10.22 -35.19
CA LEU A 38 -1.15 9.51 -34.13
C LEU A 38 -2.64 9.81 -34.17
N LEU A 39 -3.03 11.06 -34.41
CA LEU A 39 -4.44 11.44 -34.55
C LEU A 39 -5.10 10.78 -35.76
N LEU A 40 -4.40 10.74 -36.91
CA LEU A 40 -4.90 10.06 -38.10
C LEU A 40 -5.04 8.55 -37.89
N ALA A 41 -4.10 7.91 -37.19
CA ALA A 41 -4.18 6.50 -36.85
C ALA A 41 -5.38 6.18 -35.94
N CYS A 42 -5.62 7.01 -34.91
CA CYS A 42 -6.79 6.89 -34.04
C CYS A 42 -8.10 7.06 -34.81
N ALA A 43 -8.18 8.07 -35.68
CA ALA A 43 -9.38 8.32 -36.49
C ALA A 43 -9.68 7.15 -37.45
N ALA A 44 -8.65 6.59 -38.09
CA ALA A 44 -8.80 5.42 -38.95
C ALA A 44 -9.29 4.18 -38.18
N LEU A 45 -8.75 3.95 -36.97
CA LEU A 45 -9.18 2.83 -36.12
C LEU A 45 -10.65 2.95 -35.70
N LEU A 46 -11.09 4.15 -35.30
CA LEU A 46 -12.49 4.42 -34.97
C LEU A 46 -13.41 4.25 -36.17
N LEU A 47 -12.97 4.65 -37.37
CA LEU A 47 -13.74 4.45 -38.60
C LEU A 47 -13.90 2.97 -38.93
N LEU A 48 -12.83 2.17 -38.77
CA LEU A 48 -12.87 0.72 -39.00
C LEU A 48 -13.78 -0.01 -37.99
N LEU A 49 -13.81 0.45 -36.74
CA LEU A 49 -14.75 -0.05 -35.73
C LEU A 49 -16.20 0.34 -36.06
N ALA A 50 -16.44 1.59 -36.47
CA ALA A 50 -17.78 2.07 -36.84
C ALA A 50 -18.33 1.39 -38.11
N LEU A 51 -17.45 1.04 -39.05
CA LEU A 51 -17.79 0.29 -40.27
C LEU A 51 -17.86 -1.22 -40.04
N GLY A 52 -17.59 -1.72 -38.83
CA GLY A 52 -17.60 -3.15 -38.51
C GLY A 52 -16.48 -3.97 -39.19
N ALA A 53 -15.49 -3.31 -39.80
CA ALA A 53 -14.34 -3.95 -40.43
C ALA A 53 -13.33 -4.49 -39.42
N LEU A 54 -13.47 -4.10 -38.14
CA LEU A 54 -12.69 -4.59 -37.01
C LEU A 54 -13.64 -4.92 -35.86
N SER A 55 -13.65 -6.17 -35.38
CA SER A 55 -14.44 -6.59 -34.23
C SER A 55 -13.54 -6.79 -33.01
N LEU A 56 -13.94 -6.24 -31.86
CA LEU A 56 -13.29 -6.53 -30.58
C LEU A 56 -13.74 -7.91 -30.07
N PRO A 57 -12.85 -8.73 -29.50
CA PRO A 57 -13.23 -10.02 -28.96
C PRO A 57 -14.04 -9.85 -27.66
N GLY A 58 -15.31 -10.29 -27.69
CA GLY A 58 -15.97 -10.92 -26.54
C GLY A 58 -16.97 -10.08 -25.74
N ALA A 59 -18.18 -9.93 -26.27
CA ALA A 59 -19.41 -9.83 -25.47
C ALA A 59 -20.45 -10.77 -26.08
N SER A 60 -20.60 -11.97 -25.50
CA SER A 60 -21.61 -12.93 -25.92
C SER A 60 -22.95 -12.56 -25.28
N ASP A 61 -23.81 -11.90 -26.05
CA ASP A 61 -25.25 -11.82 -25.79
C ASP A 61 -25.91 -13.12 -26.25
N GLY A 62 -26.51 -13.83 -25.30
CA GLY A 62 -27.31 -15.03 -25.55
C GLY A 62 -28.75 -14.82 -25.09
N ALA A 63 -29.61 -14.33 -25.98
CA ALA A 63 -31.05 -14.34 -25.80
C ALA A 63 -31.62 -15.74 -26.10
N GLY A 64 -32.39 -16.30 -25.17
CA GLY A 64 -33.09 -17.58 -25.34
C GLY A 64 -34.23 -17.72 -24.31
N THR A 65 -35.44 -17.84 -24.82
CA THR A 65 -36.76 -17.73 -24.16
C THR A 65 -37.23 -18.95 -23.32
N ARG A 66 -38.09 -18.63 -22.33
CA ARG A 66 -39.19 -19.41 -21.67
C ARG A 66 -38.89 -20.26 -20.43
N GLY A 67 -39.59 -19.93 -19.33
CA GLY A 67 -39.87 -20.83 -18.20
C GLY A 67 -40.04 -20.09 -16.87
N ALA A 68 -41.28 -19.94 -16.39
CA ALA A 68 -41.61 -19.36 -15.09
C ALA A 68 -41.21 -20.30 -13.92
N GLY A 69 -40.62 -19.76 -12.85
CA GLY A 69 -40.35 -20.50 -11.63
C GLY A 69 -39.46 -19.76 -10.63
N LEU A 70 -40.09 -19.23 -9.57
CA LEU A 70 -39.64 -19.06 -8.18
C LEU A 70 -38.14 -18.80 -7.85
N ALA A 71 -37.93 -17.73 -7.07
CA ALA A 71 -36.79 -17.40 -6.21
C ALA A 71 -35.47 -16.92 -6.87
N ARG A 72 -35.09 -15.66 -6.60
CA ARG A 72 -33.74 -15.13 -6.81
C ARG A 72 -33.01 -14.99 -5.47
N PRO A 73 -31.90 -15.72 -5.23
CA PRO A 73 -30.79 -15.19 -4.47
C PRO A 73 -29.99 -14.25 -5.39
N ARG A 74 -29.63 -13.06 -4.90
CA ARG A 74 -28.69 -12.15 -5.58
C ARG A 74 -27.33 -12.87 -5.75
N PRO A 75 -26.69 -12.86 -6.93
CA PRO A 75 -25.34 -13.39 -7.06
C PRO A 75 -24.37 -12.43 -6.38
N ARG A 76 -23.92 -12.77 -5.17
CA ARG A 76 -22.66 -12.21 -4.64
C ARG A 76 -21.57 -12.63 -5.62
N ALA A 77 -20.92 -11.66 -6.26
CA ALA A 77 -19.73 -11.91 -7.07
C ALA A 77 -18.65 -12.52 -6.16
N ARG A 78 -18.61 -13.85 -6.08
CA ARG A 78 -17.53 -14.59 -5.43
C ARG A 78 -16.35 -14.54 -6.39
N PHE A 79 -15.45 -13.58 -6.17
CA PHE A 79 -14.18 -13.59 -6.86
C PHE A 79 -13.34 -14.74 -6.29
N ARG A 80 -13.39 -15.89 -6.98
CA ARG A 80 -12.65 -17.11 -6.62
C ARG A 80 -11.20 -16.94 -7.07
N ARG A 81 -10.27 -16.68 -6.15
CA ARG A 81 -8.84 -16.84 -6.43
C ARG A 81 -8.44 -18.28 -6.17
N SER A 82 -8.03 -18.99 -7.23
CA SER A 82 -7.28 -20.24 -7.11
C SER A 82 -5.85 -19.86 -6.74
N ALA A 83 -5.47 -20.09 -5.49
CA ALA A 83 -4.09 -20.01 -5.04
C ALA A 83 -3.47 -21.41 -5.20
N THR A 84 -2.54 -21.52 -6.12
CA THR A 84 -1.71 -22.69 -6.38
C THR A 84 -0.80 -22.97 -5.19
N GLU A 85 -0.62 -24.27 -4.94
CA GLU A 85 0.05 -24.90 -3.81
C GLU A 85 1.47 -24.39 -3.55
N SER A 86 1.76 -24.08 -2.27
CA SER A 86 3.12 -24.16 -1.74
C SER A 86 3.06 -24.84 -0.38
N GLY A 87 3.49 -26.10 -0.36
CA GLY A 87 3.44 -26.99 0.80
C GLY A 87 4.27 -26.50 1.99
N LEU A 88 3.57 -26.07 3.03
CA LEU A 88 3.78 -26.54 4.39
C LEU A 88 2.46 -26.31 5.14
N GLU A 89 1.55 -27.26 5.03
CA GLU A 89 0.25 -27.17 5.71
C GLU A 89 0.45 -27.30 7.22
N VAL A 90 0.40 -26.17 7.92
CA VAL A 90 -0.12 -26.18 9.28
C VAL A 90 -1.59 -26.53 9.12
N ARG A 91 -1.91 -27.81 9.38
CA ARG A 91 -3.25 -28.40 9.21
C ARG A 91 -4.20 -27.84 10.26
N GLY A 92 -4.60 -26.60 10.05
CA GLY A 92 -5.69 -25.92 10.73
C GLY A 92 -6.94 -25.94 9.89
N GLU A 93 -8.11 -26.06 10.52
CA GLU A 93 -9.42 -25.97 9.87
C GLU A 93 -9.70 -24.53 9.40
N LYS A 94 -8.97 -24.08 8.39
CA LYS A 94 -9.18 -22.79 7.75
C LYS A 94 -10.26 -22.95 6.68
N GLY A 95 -11.45 -22.40 6.94
CA GLY A 95 -12.52 -22.36 5.92
C GLY A 95 -12.06 -21.64 4.64
N GLU A 96 -12.76 -21.87 3.52
CA GLU A 96 -12.38 -21.21 2.25
C GLU A 96 -12.34 -19.67 2.42
N PRO A 97 -11.25 -19.01 1.99
CA PRO A 97 -11.13 -17.57 2.11
C PRO A 97 -12.07 -16.86 1.12
N TRP A 98 -12.70 -15.78 1.57
CA TRP A 98 -13.54 -14.93 0.72
C TRP A 98 -13.48 -13.47 1.15
N THR A 99 -13.84 -12.56 0.25
CA THR A 99 -13.74 -11.11 0.47
C THR A 99 -15.13 -10.46 0.46
N GLU A 100 -15.35 -9.57 1.42
CA GLU A 100 -16.51 -8.69 1.50
C GLU A 100 -16.08 -7.24 1.27
N VAL A 101 -16.82 -6.52 0.42
CA VAL A 101 -16.60 -5.09 0.21
C VAL A 101 -17.47 -4.30 1.18
N LEU A 102 -16.86 -3.49 2.04
CA LEU A 102 -17.57 -2.62 2.97
C LEU A 102 -17.75 -1.21 2.41
N SER A 103 -16.71 -0.67 1.77
CA SER A 103 -16.73 0.66 1.17
C SER A 103 -15.74 0.77 0.02
N TRP A 104 -16.05 1.64 -0.93
CA TRP A 104 -15.15 2.03 -2.01
C TRP A 104 -14.42 3.35 -1.72
N GLU A 105 -15.03 4.24 -0.91
CA GLU A 105 -14.50 5.55 -0.54
C GLU A 105 -14.76 5.85 0.95
N PRO A 106 -13.76 5.69 1.83
CA PRO A 106 -12.46 5.06 1.59
C PRO A 106 -12.61 3.55 1.29
N ARG A 107 -11.62 2.97 0.61
CA ARG A 107 -11.59 1.52 0.33
C ARG A 107 -11.49 0.72 1.63
N ALA A 108 -12.49 -0.12 1.90
CA ALA A 108 -12.53 -0.99 3.06
C ALA A 108 -13.09 -2.36 2.67
N PHE A 109 -12.37 -3.42 3.06
CA PHE A 109 -12.70 -4.81 2.75
C PHE A 109 -12.55 -5.69 4.00
N VAL A 110 -13.36 -6.73 4.12
CA VAL A 110 -13.16 -7.80 5.10
C VAL A 110 -12.68 -9.06 4.38
N TYR A 111 -11.53 -9.56 4.80
CA TYR A 111 -11.00 -10.85 4.35
C TYR A 111 -11.37 -11.92 5.36
N HIS A 112 -12.39 -12.71 5.04
CA HIS A 112 -12.86 -13.80 5.89
C HIS A 112 -11.93 -14.99 5.80
N ASN A 113 -11.74 -15.68 6.93
CA ASN A 113 -10.81 -16.80 7.06
C ASN A 113 -9.37 -16.44 6.63
N PHE A 114 -8.89 -15.25 6.99
CA PHE A 114 -7.53 -14.80 6.61
C PHE A 114 -6.42 -15.51 7.39
N LEU A 115 -6.61 -15.69 8.71
CA LEU A 115 -5.76 -16.49 9.59
C LEU A 115 -6.45 -17.81 9.94
N SER A 116 -5.68 -18.87 10.12
CA SER A 116 -6.19 -20.08 10.79
C SER A 116 -6.24 -19.88 12.31
N LYS A 117 -6.95 -20.78 13.02
CA LYS A 117 -7.00 -20.75 14.49
C LYS A 117 -5.60 -20.88 15.11
N GLU A 118 -4.78 -21.76 14.56
CA GLU A 118 -3.42 -22.06 15.01
C GLU A 118 -2.50 -20.86 14.79
N GLU A 119 -2.69 -20.12 13.69
CA GLU A 119 -1.96 -18.87 13.46
C GLU A 119 -2.37 -17.79 14.48
N CYS A 120 -3.66 -17.68 14.83
CA CYS A 120 -4.12 -16.79 15.90
C CYS A 120 -3.49 -17.15 17.25
N ASP A 121 -3.61 -18.42 17.67
CA ASP A 121 -3.06 -18.91 18.94
C ASP A 121 -1.54 -18.70 18.99
N TYR A 122 -0.85 -18.95 17.87
CA TYR A 122 0.59 -18.73 17.74
C TYR A 122 0.98 -17.28 17.97
N LEU A 123 0.35 -16.33 17.25
CA LEU A 123 0.63 -14.90 17.38
C LEU A 123 0.39 -14.40 18.81
N ILE A 124 -0.69 -14.88 19.44
CA ILE A 124 -1.03 -14.53 20.82
C ILE A 124 0.03 -15.07 21.79
N SER A 125 0.42 -16.34 21.64
CA SER A 125 1.42 -16.97 22.53
C SER A 125 2.78 -16.27 22.46
N LEU A 126 3.18 -15.82 21.26
CA LEU A 126 4.44 -15.14 21.02
C LEU A 126 4.43 -13.71 21.59
N ALA A 127 3.28 -13.03 21.51
CA ALA A 127 3.12 -11.66 21.97
C ALA A 127 2.95 -11.54 23.49
N LYS A 128 2.22 -12.47 24.12
CA LYS A 128 1.83 -12.45 25.55
C LYS A 128 2.98 -12.11 26.53
N PRO A 129 4.17 -12.73 26.46
CA PRO A 129 5.25 -12.43 27.40
C PRO A 129 5.90 -11.04 27.20
N HIS A 130 5.63 -10.37 26.09
CA HIS A 130 6.26 -9.11 25.70
C HIS A 130 5.31 -7.91 25.74
N MET A 131 4.06 -8.09 26.19
CA MET A 131 3.06 -7.03 26.21
C MET A 131 3.44 -5.91 27.17
N LYS A 132 3.37 -4.67 26.68
CA LYS A 132 3.57 -3.45 27.48
C LYS A 132 2.44 -2.48 27.23
N LYS A 133 2.21 -1.54 28.15
CA LYS A 133 1.22 -0.47 27.95
C LYS A 133 1.51 0.25 26.63
N SER A 134 0.49 0.39 25.79
CA SER A 134 0.63 1.04 24.48
C SER A 134 0.87 2.53 24.65
N THR A 135 1.72 3.07 23.79
CA THR A 135 1.99 4.50 23.70
C THR A 135 1.56 5.02 22.34
N VAL A 136 1.46 6.34 22.22
CA VAL A 136 1.23 7.03 20.93
C VAL A 136 2.47 7.82 20.54
N VAL A 137 2.65 8.03 19.24
CA VAL A 137 3.69 8.92 18.72
C VAL A 137 3.27 10.36 18.98
N ASP A 138 4.14 11.13 19.62
CA ASP A 138 3.97 12.56 19.84
C ASP A 138 4.33 13.33 18.57
N SER A 139 3.36 14.03 17.98
CA SER A 139 3.54 14.69 16.67
C SER A 139 4.59 15.81 16.68
N ALA A 140 4.92 16.38 17.84
CA ALA A 140 5.88 17.48 17.96
C ALA A 140 7.32 16.98 18.09
N THR A 141 7.51 15.84 18.76
CA THR A 141 8.83 15.32 19.12
C THR A 141 9.19 14.03 18.36
N GLY A 142 8.21 13.36 17.74
CA GLY A 142 8.35 12.01 17.18
C GLY A 142 8.51 10.91 18.24
N GLY A 143 8.45 11.26 19.53
CA GLY A 143 8.69 10.35 20.65
C GLY A 143 7.46 9.56 21.09
N SER A 144 7.65 8.64 22.04
CA SER A 144 6.58 7.80 22.59
C SER A 144 5.95 8.45 23.83
N LYS A 145 4.63 8.63 23.86
CA LYS A 145 3.87 9.26 24.96
C LYS A 145 2.78 8.34 25.53
N ASP A 146 2.61 8.35 26.85
CA ASP A 146 1.50 7.66 27.50
C ASP A 146 0.15 8.25 27.05
N SER A 147 -0.80 7.40 26.70
CA SER A 147 -1.98 7.80 25.97
C SER A 147 -3.26 7.53 26.73
N ARG A 148 -4.08 8.58 26.91
CA ARG A 148 -5.49 8.43 27.31
C ARG A 148 -6.39 8.00 26.13
N VAL A 149 -5.83 8.08 24.92
CA VAL A 149 -6.52 7.87 23.63
C VAL A 149 -6.40 6.40 23.20
N ARG A 150 -5.26 5.78 23.49
CA ARG A 150 -4.98 4.35 23.28
C ARG A 150 -4.63 3.71 24.61
N THR A 151 -5.54 2.89 25.12
CA THR A 151 -5.39 2.30 26.47
C THR A 151 -5.07 0.80 26.45
N SER A 152 -4.73 0.25 25.29
CA SER A 152 -4.33 -1.16 25.12
C SER A 152 -2.96 -1.48 25.72
N SER A 153 -2.67 -2.77 25.81
CA SER A 153 -1.30 -3.29 25.82
C SER A 153 -0.90 -3.77 24.42
N GLY A 154 0.39 -3.79 24.12
CA GLY A 154 0.87 -4.19 22.81
C GLY A 154 2.35 -4.54 22.76
N THR A 155 2.73 -5.19 21.66
CA THR A 155 4.13 -5.49 21.31
C THR A 155 4.28 -5.60 19.79
N PHE A 156 5.52 -5.48 19.32
CA PHE A 156 5.87 -5.72 17.93
C PHE A 156 6.58 -7.07 17.80
N LEU A 157 6.14 -7.88 16.85
CA LEU A 157 6.84 -9.07 16.41
C LEU A 157 7.84 -8.68 15.31
N ARG A 158 9.05 -9.24 15.37
CA ARG A 158 10.09 -8.91 14.39
C ARG A 158 9.70 -9.41 13.01
N ARG A 159 9.95 -8.59 11.99
CA ARG A 159 9.74 -9.00 10.60
C ARG A 159 10.50 -10.26 10.26
N GLY A 160 9.85 -11.16 9.54
CA GLY A 160 10.43 -12.42 9.09
C GLY A 160 11.05 -13.28 10.19
N GLN A 161 10.63 -13.12 11.45
CA GLN A 161 11.24 -13.75 12.62
C GLN A 161 11.35 -15.27 12.49
N ASP A 162 10.31 -15.91 11.99
CA ASP A 162 10.20 -17.35 11.81
C ASP A 162 9.32 -17.70 10.59
N LYS A 163 9.14 -18.99 10.34
CA LYS A 163 8.41 -19.48 9.17
C LYS A 163 6.94 -19.09 9.18
N ILE A 164 6.30 -19.06 10.35
CA ILE A 164 4.87 -18.74 10.46
C ILE A 164 4.67 -17.26 10.19
N ILE A 165 5.48 -16.39 10.80
CA ILE A 165 5.44 -14.94 10.57
C ILE A 165 5.68 -14.61 9.09
N ARG A 166 6.71 -15.20 8.46
CA ARG A 166 6.96 -15.02 7.02
C ARG A 166 5.79 -15.46 6.14
N THR A 167 5.11 -16.53 6.53
CA THR A 167 3.95 -17.04 5.78
C THR A 167 2.77 -16.07 5.87
N ILE A 168 2.52 -15.49 7.04
CA ILE A 168 1.49 -14.47 7.25
C ILE A 168 1.85 -13.19 6.50
N GLU A 169 3.08 -12.70 6.61
CA GLU A 169 3.57 -11.50 5.91
C GLU A 169 3.46 -11.65 4.38
N LYS A 170 3.85 -12.81 3.84
CA LYS A 170 3.67 -13.11 2.41
C LYS A 170 2.19 -13.08 2.02
N ARG A 171 1.31 -13.67 2.84
CA ARG A 171 -0.14 -13.65 2.59
C ARG A 171 -0.69 -12.23 2.60
N ILE A 172 -0.23 -11.37 3.52
CA ILE A 172 -0.58 -9.95 3.54
C ILE A 172 -0.17 -9.28 2.22
N ALA A 173 1.04 -9.54 1.73
CA ALA A 173 1.50 -9.03 0.45
C ALA A 173 0.64 -9.52 -0.73
N ASP A 174 0.28 -10.81 -0.76
CA ASP A 174 -0.55 -11.40 -1.82
C ASP A 174 -1.98 -10.78 -1.87
N TYR A 175 -2.52 -10.37 -0.71
CA TYR A 175 -3.86 -9.75 -0.61
C TYR A 175 -3.84 -8.24 -0.87
N THR A 176 -2.77 -7.56 -0.46
CA THR A 176 -2.65 -6.10 -0.60
C THR A 176 -1.99 -5.68 -1.91
N PHE A 177 -1.31 -6.60 -2.60
CA PHE A 177 -0.43 -6.33 -3.75
C PHE A 177 0.74 -5.39 -3.42
N ILE A 178 1.10 -5.31 -2.14
CA ILE A 178 2.23 -4.53 -1.65
C ILE A 178 3.35 -5.50 -1.28
N PRO A 179 4.57 -5.34 -1.82
CA PRO A 179 5.71 -6.20 -1.48
C PRO A 179 5.96 -6.27 0.03
N VAL A 180 6.40 -7.44 0.52
CA VAL A 180 6.64 -7.71 1.95
C VAL A 180 7.65 -6.72 2.54
N GLU A 181 8.57 -6.20 1.72
CA GLU A 181 9.61 -5.23 2.07
C GLU A 181 9.06 -3.90 2.56
N HIS A 182 7.84 -3.53 2.14
CA HIS A 182 7.17 -2.29 2.56
C HIS A 182 6.34 -2.46 3.85
N GLY A 183 6.19 -3.69 4.35
CA GLY A 183 5.49 -3.94 5.60
C GLY A 183 6.32 -3.57 6.82
N GLU A 184 5.68 -3.04 7.86
CA GLU A 184 6.24 -2.97 9.21
C GLU A 184 6.15 -4.34 9.92
N GLY A 185 6.81 -4.49 11.06
CA GLY A 185 6.62 -5.69 11.91
C GLY A 185 5.18 -5.80 12.42
N LEU A 186 4.70 -7.03 12.61
CA LEU A 186 3.32 -7.24 13.09
C LEU A 186 3.15 -6.64 14.49
N GLN A 187 2.27 -5.65 14.60
CA GLN A 187 1.90 -5.07 15.88
C GLN A 187 0.72 -5.87 16.46
N VAL A 188 0.95 -6.54 17.59
CA VAL A 188 -0.10 -7.26 18.32
C VAL A 188 -0.59 -6.39 19.47
N LEU A 189 -1.91 -6.27 19.60
CA LEU A 189 -2.58 -5.44 20.60
C LEU A 189 -3.59 -6.26 21.38
N HIS A 190 -3.71 -5.96 22.67
CA HIS A 190 -4.69 -6.56 23.56
C HIS A 190 -5.44 -5.47 24.31
N TYR A 191 -6.77 -5.54 24.22
CA TYR A 191 -7.72 -4.64 24.86
C TYR A 191 -8.53 -5.40 25.89
N GLU A 192 -8.44 -5.00 27.14
CA GLU A 192 -9.33 -5.46 28.21
C GLU A 192 -10.67 -4.73 28.16
N VAL A 193 -11.65 -5.21 28.93
CA VAL A 193 -12.95 -4.56 29.07
C VAL A 193 -12.77 -3.11 29.51
N GLY A 194 -13.33 -2.18 28.73
CA GLY A 194 -13.22 -0.73 28.97
C GLY A 194 -11.99 -0.06 28.35
N GLN A 195 -11.03 -0.82 27.83
CA GLN A 195 -9.95 -0.25 27.03
C GLN A 195 -10.43 0.07 25.62
N LYS A 196 -9.80 1.06 24.99
CA LYS A 196 -10.22 1.60 23.69
C LYS A 196 -9.07 2.20 22.91
N TYR A 197 -9.35 2.45 21.64
CA TYR A 197 -8.59 3.37 20.82
C TYR A 197 -9.57 4.36 20.18
N GLU A 198 -9.37 5.65 20.42
CA GLU A 198 -10.17 6.67 19.73
C GLU A 198 -9.87 6.70 18.22
N PRO A 199 -10.80 7.23 17.39
CA PRO A 199 -10.58 7.42 15.97
C PRO A 199 -9.30 8.21 15.69
N HIS A 200 -8.50 7.71 14.75
CA HIS A 200 -7.24 8.32 14.32
C HIS A 200 -6.92 7.90 12.88
N PHE A 201 -5.88 8.52 12.31
CA PHE A 201 -5.29 8.11 11.05
C PHE A 201 -4.03 7.27 11.29
N ASP A 202 -3.84 6.23 10.48
CA ASP A 202 -2.63 5.41 10.55
C ASP A 202 -1.42 6.08 9.89
N TYR A 203 -1.65 7.00 8.96
CA TYR A 203 -0.60 7.75 8.29
C TYR A 203 0.06 8.76 9.24
N PHE A 204 1.33 9.06 8.98
CA PHE A 204 2.08 10.03 9.76
C PHE A 204 1.71 11.45 9.36
N HIS A 205 1.55 12.31 10.36
CA HIS A 205 1.37 13.76 10.16
C HIS A 205 2.70 14.52 10.21
N ASP A 206 3.78 13.89 10.68
CA ASP A 206 5.08 14.52 10.86
C ASP A 206 6.09 14.14 9.77
N ASP A 207 6.97 15.09 9.49
CA ASP A 207 8.06 14.95 8.52
C ASP A 207 9.09 13.90 8.93
N TYR A 208 9.29 13.69 10.23
CA TYR A 208 10.35 12.84 10.74
C TYR A 208 10.08 11.36 10.41
N ASN A 209 8.91 10.84 10.79
CA ASN A 209 8.53 9.46 10.50
C ASN A 209 8.39 9.24 8.99
N THR A 210 7.81 10.21 8.27
CA THR A 210 7.66 10.13 6.81
C THR A 210 9.02 10.04 6.09
N LYS A 211 10.04 10.79 6.54
CA LYS A 211 11.39 10.76 5.94
C LYS A 211 12.19 9.50 6.31
N ASN A 212 12.02 8.97 7.52
CA ASN A 212 12.83 7.86 8.01
C ASN A 212 12.22 6.48 7.75
N GLY A 213 10.90 6.36 7.61
CA GLY A 213 10.19 5.10 7.40
C GLY A 213 9.25 5.08 6.19
N GLY A 214 9.05 6.21 5.51
CA GLY A 214 8.04 6.36 4.46
C GLY A 214 6.64 6.65 5.02
N GLN A 215 5.66 6.80 4.13
CA GLN A 215 4.26 7.03 4.49
C GLN A 215 3.44 5.75 4.40
N ARG A 216 2.53 5.54 5.36
CA ARG A 216 1.58 4.42 5.35
C ARG A 216 0.45 4.68 4.37
N ILE A 217 0.23 3.74 3.46
CA ILE A 217 -0.79 3.84 2.40
C ILE A 217 -1.97 2.88 2.59
N ALA A 218 -1.82 1.88 3.46
CA ALA A 218 -2.81 0.86 3.75
C ALA A 218 -2.52 0.21 5.10
N THR A 219 -3.58 -0.28 5.76
CA THR A 219 -3.52 -1.05 7.00
C THR A 219 -4.31 -2.32 6.85
N LEU A 220 -3.78 -3.44 7.34
CA LEU A 220 -4.50 -4.71 7.45
C LEU A 220 -4.65 -5.04 8.94
N LEU A 221 -5.87 -4.86 9.46
CA LEU A 221 -6.22 -5.20 10.84
C LEU A 221 -6.69 -6.66 10.90
N MET A 222 -5.97 -7.49 11.66
CA MET A 222 -6.32 -8.90 11.86
C MET A 222 -6.88 -9.11 13.26
N TYR A 223 -8.08 -9.67 13.34
CA TYR A 223 -8.67 -10.08 14.62
C TYR A 223 -8.10 -11.43 15.04
N LEU A 224 -7.49 -11.47 16.23
CA LEU A 224 -7.02 -12.70 16.85
C LEU A 224 -8.06 -13.13 17.89
N TYR A 225 -8.54 -14.37 17.80
CA TYR A 225 -9.50 -14.93 18.74
C TYR A 225 -8.87 -16.08 19.51
N VAL A 226 -9.21 -16.18 20.80
CA VAL A 226 -8.96 -17.35 21.65
C VAL A 226 -10.33 -17.97 21.93
N LEU A 227 -10.44 -19.29 21.79
CA LEU A 227 -11.59 -20.04 22.31
C LEU A 227 -11.29 -20.51 23.74
#